data_AF-A0A1G2YYM9-F1
#
_entry.id   AF-A0A1G2YYM9-F1
#
_cell.length_a   1.000
_cell.length_b   1.000
_cell.length_c   1.000
_cell.angle_alpha   90.00
_cell.angle_beta   90.00
_cell.angle_gamma   90.00
#
_symmetry.space_group_name_H-M   'P 1'
#
loop_
_entity.id
_entity.type
_entity.pdbx_description
1 polymer ?
#
loop_
_entity_poly.entity_id
_entity_poly.type
_entity_poly.pdbx_seq_one_letter_code
_entity_poly.pdbx_strand_id
1 'polypeptide(L)'
;MTTRRSRLLLCNCAHYQTIPQAAKEQVRAGLSQAGLEVEAVADLCGLTANRDPRLQDWVHAESLTIVACFPRAVRWLFHAAGSPLPMDRVRLFNMRTQSPEEILGALMKDDGLLMIEKESAPSASPVNHQSSIINNQSGWVPWFPVIDYDRCKNCKQCLNFCLFGVYGQSEDGRVEVRK
;
A
#
# COMPACT_ATOMS: atom_id res chain seq x y z
N MET A 1 -11.66 -25.51 2.78
CA MET A 1 -10.90 -25.04 1.59
C MET A 1 -11.11 -23.55 1.47
N THR A 2 -10.19 -22.74 2.00
CA THR A 2 -10.23 -21.28 1.83
C THR A 2 -9.75 -20.96 0.42
N THR A 3 -10.66 -20.52 -0.45
CA THR A 3 -10.34 -19.96 -1.76
C THR A 3 -9.35 -18.82 -1.57
N ARG A 4 -8.08 -19.04 -1.94
CA ARG A 4 -7.10 -17.96 -2.08
C ARG A 4 -7.54 -17.15 -3.30
N ARG A 5 -7.71 -15.84 -3.12
CA ARG A 5 -8.17 -14.93 -4.18
C ARG A 5 -7.06 -13.92 -4.47
N SER A 6 -6.95 -13.50 -5.72
CA SER A 6 -6.18 -12.33 -6.11
C SER A 6 -6.74 -11.07 -5.42
N ARG A 7 -5.86 -10.19 -4.94
CA ARG A 7 -6.23 -8.95 -4.25
C ARG A 7 -5.57 -7.75 -4.91
N LEU A 8 -6.33 -6.67 -5.10
CA LEU A 8 -5.83 -5.38 -5.55
C LEU A 8 -6.10 -4.34 -4.46
N LEU A 9 -5.04 -3.80 -3.87
CA LEU A 9 -5.12 -2.79 -2.82
C LEU A 9 -4.79 -1.41 -3.36
N LEU A 10 -5.56 -0.41 -2.93
CA LEU A 10 -5.29 1.01 -3.22
C LEU A 10 -5.12 1.80 -1.92
N CYS A 11 -3.95 2.42 -1.74
CA CYS A 11 -3.70 3.33 -0.62
C CYS A 11 -4.09 4.76 -0.99
N ASN A 12 -5.06 5.34 -0.27
CA ASN A 12 -5.51 6.71 -0.52
C ASN A 12 -4.58 7.79 0.06
N CYS A 13 -3.57 7.40 0.84
CA CYS A 13 -2.62 8.30 1.51
C CYS A 13 -3.35 9.52 2.10
N ALA A 14 -4.39 9.26 2.88
CA ALA A 14 -5.32 10.28 3.34
C ALA A 14 -4.67 11.26 4.33
N HIS A 15 -3.72 10.79 5.14
CA HIS A 15 -3.11 11.60 6.20
C HIS A 15 -1.72 12.15 5.82
N TYR A 16 -0.82 11.34 5.25
CA TYR A 16 0.54 11.82 4.93
C TYR A 16 0.59 12.69 3.67
N GLN A 17 -0.34 12.47 2.73
CA GLN A 17 -0.49 13.27 1.51
C GLN A 17 0.78 13.35 0.62
N THR A 18 1.64 12.33 0.65
CA THR A 18 2.84 12.29 -0.22
C THR A 18 2.52 11.95 -1.67
N ILE A 19 1.31 11.50 -1.96
CA ILE A 19 0.85 11.13 -3.30
C ILE A 19 -0.03 12.27 -3.81
N PRO A 20 0.26 12.86 -4.99
CA PRO A 20 -0.55 13.93 -5.56
C PRO A 20 -2.03 13.54 -5.66
N GLN A 21 -2.93 14.46 -5.30
CA GLN A 21 -4.37 14.19 -5.31
C GLN A 21 -4.87 13.77 -6.70
N ALA A 22 -4.46 14.49 -7.75
CA ALA A 22 -4.83 14.17 -9.13
C ALA A 22 -4.45 12.73 -9.52
N ALA A 23 -3.25 12.27 -9.14
CA ALA A 23 -2.80 10.91 -9.44
C ALA A 23 -3.70 9.86 -8.75
N LYS A 24 -4.07 10.08 -7.48
CA LYS A 24 -4.98 9.18 -6.74
C LYS A 24 -6.35 9.11 -7.39
N GLU A 25 -6.90 10.25 -7.77
CA GLU A 25 -8.22 10.34 -8.38
C GLU A 25 -8.25 9.68 -9.76
N GLN A 26 -7.23 9.92 -10.59
CA GLN A 26 -7.11 9.32 -11.92
C GLN A 26 -6.94 7.80 -11.86
N VAL A 27 -6.05 7.30 -10.99
CA VAL A 27 -5.90 5.85 -10.79
C VAL A 27 -7.20 5.23 -10.30
N ARG A 28 -7.86 5.80 -9.28
CA ARG A 28 -9.12 5.29 -8.75
C ARG A 28 -10.22 5.28 -9.82
N ALA A 29 -10.33 6.34 -10.60
CA ALA A 29 -11.31 6.45 -11.68
C ALA A 29 -11.05 5.38 -12.75
N GLY A 30 -9.79 5.22 -13.18
CA GLY A 30 -9.43 4.21 -14.18
C GLY A 30 -9.68 2.78 -13.70
N LEU A 31 -9.36 2.48 -12.44
CA LEU A 31 -9.67 1.19 -11.82
C LEU A 31 -11.18 0.90 -11.80
N SER A 32 -11.99 1.89 -11.43
CA SER A 32 -13.45 1.78 -11.43
C SER A 32 -14.02 1.60 -12.84
N GLN A 33 -13.47 2.29 -13.84
CA GLN A 33 -13.88 2.17 -15.24
C GLN A 33 -13.52 0.81 -15.83
N ALA A 34 -12.40 0.23 -15.39
CA ALA A 34 -11.96 -1.11 -15.78
C ALA A 34 -12.75 -2.24 -15.09
N GLY A 35 -13.64 -1.92 -14.15
CA GLY A 35 -14.41 -2.93 -13.40
C GLY A 35 -13.55 -3.83 -12.50
N LEU A 36 -12.37 -3.35 -12.09
CA LEU A 36 -11.46 -4.11 -11.22
C LEU A 36 -11.95 -4.04 -9.77
N GLU A 37 -12.04 -5.19 -9.11
CA GLU A 37 -12.35 -5.30 -7.69
C GLU A 37 -11.17 -4.78 -6.84
N VAL A 38 -11.32 -3.59 -6.26
CA VAL A 38 -10.27 -2.88 -5.53
C VAL A 38 -10.65 -2.71 -4.07
N GLU A 39 -9.76 -3.15 -3.18
CA GLU A 39 -9.87 -2.88 -1.75
C GLU A 39 -9.09 -1.60 -1.41
N ALA A 40 -9.82 -0.49 -1.28
CA ALA A 40 -9.24 0.82 -0.96
C ALA A 40 -9.14 1.06 0.55
N VAL A 41 -7.98 1.56 1.00
CA VAL A 41 -7.73 1.90 2.41
C VAL A 41 -7.31 3.36 2.57
N ALA A 42 -7.54 3.94 3.75
CA ALA A 42 -7.14 5.33 4.02
C ALA A 42 -5.62 5.49 3.93
N ASP A 43 -4.87 4.73 4.74
CA ASP A 43 -3.41 4.79 4.78
C ASP A 43 -2.82 3.43 5.15
N LEU A 44 -2.02 2.84 4.25
CA LEU A 44 -1.27 1.63 4.56
C LEU A 44 -0.32 1.83 5.75
N CYS A 45 0.31 3.01 5.88
CA CYS A 45 1.19 3.29 7.01
C CYS A 45 0.46 3.26 8.36
N GLY A 46 -0.81 3.69 8.40
CA GLY A 46 -1.65 3.60 9.59
C GLY A 46 -2.03 2.17 9.92
N LEU A 47 -2.41 1.38 8.92
CA LEU A 47 -2.73 -0.04 9.13
C LEU A 47 -1.51 -0.82 9.62
N THR A 48 -0.34 -0.57 9.04
CA THR A 48 0.91 -1.24 9.44
C THR A 48 1.36 -0.83 10.84
N ALA A 49 1.22 0.45 11.20
CA ALA A 49 1.55 0.92 12.54
C ALA A 49 0.68 0.27 13.62
N ASN A 50 -0.61 0.05 13.31
CA ASN A 50 -1.55 -0.61 14.22
C ASN A 50 -1.56 -2.15 14.09
N ARG A 51 -0.69 -2.73 13.24
CA ARG A 51 -0.65 -4.17 12.95
C ARG A 51 -2.04 -4.74 12.62
N ASP A 52 -2.77 -4.03 11.76
CA ASP A 52 -4.14 -4.40 11.39
C ASP A 52 -4.21 -5.86 10.91
N PRO A 53 -5.15 -6.69 11.41
CA PRO A 53 -5.24 -8.11 11.06
C PRO A 53 -5.34 -8.39 9.56
N ARG A 54 -5.90 -7.46 8.77
CA ARG A 54 -6.01 -7.60 7.30
C ARG A 54 -4.66 -7.73 6.62
N LEU A 55 -3.58 -7.23 7.22
CA LEU A 55 -2.22 -7.39 6.70
C LEU A 55 -1.87 -8.87 6.54
N GLN A 56 -2.26 -9.71 7.51
CA GLN A 56 -2.04 -11.15 7.46
C GLN A 56 -2.86 -11.79 6.34
N ASP A 57 -4.11 -11.39 6.17
CA ASP A 57 -4.95 -11.92 5.09
C ASP A 57 -4.37 -11.59 3.70
N TRP A 58 -3.87 -10.36 3.51
CA TRP A 58 -3.30 -9.93 2.24
C TRP A 58 -2.00 -10.67 1.91
N VAL A 59 -1.07 -10.85 2.86
CA VAL A 59 0.19 -11.58 2.58
C VAL A 59 -0.03 -13.07 2.27
N HIS A 60 -1.19 -13.63 2.66
CA HIS A 60 -1.56 -15.02 2.33
C HIS A 60 -2.38 -15.18 1.05
N ALA A 61 -2.76 -14.08 0.39
CA ALA A 61 -3.44 -14.09 -0.90
C ALA A 61 -2.66 -14.88 -1.98
N GLU A 62 -3.37 -15.38 -2.99
CA GLU A 62 -2.72 -16.09 -4.10
C GLU A 62 -1.79 -15.16 -4.88
N SER A 63 -2.32 -13.99 -5.24
CA SER A 63 -1.57 -12.87 -5.79
C SER A 63 -2.03 -11.58 -5.11
N LEU A 64 -1.09 -10.65 -4.93
CA LEU A 64 -1.36 -9.37 -4.28
C LEU A 64 -0.77 -8.25 -5.11
N THR A 65 -1.61 -7.33 -5.55
CA THR A 65 -1.19 -6.09 -6.19
C THR A 65 -1.47 -4.92 -5.26
N ILE A 66 -0.50 -4.05 -5.05
CA ILE A 66 -0.64 -2.88 -4.17
C ILE A 66 -0.25 -1.63 -4.95
N VAL A 67 -1.19 -0.69 -5.06
CA VAL A 67 -1.00 0.63 -5.65
C VAL A 67 -0.91 1.64 -4.50
N ALA A 68 0.28 2.20 -4.27
CA ALA A 68 0.55 3.01 -3.09
C ALA A 68 1.69 4.02 -3.33
N CYS A 69 2.49 4.30 -2.30
CA CYS A 69 3.68 5.16 -2.40
C CYS A 69 4.89 4.36 -2.91
N PHE A 70 6.10 4.66 -2.43
CA PHE A 70 7.30 3.94 -2.86
C PHE A 70 7.23 2.44 -2.49
N PRO A 71 7.52 1.51 -3.43
CA PRO A 71 7.52 0.06 -3.19
C PRO A 71 8.41 -0.34 -2.01
N ARG A 72 9.57 0.31 -1.89
CA ARG A 72 10.50 0.12 -0.78
C ARG A 72 9.87 0.48 0.57
N ALA A 73 9.13 1.58 0.65
CA ALA A 73 8.45 1.97 1.88
C ALA A 73 7.38 0.95 2.25
N VAL A 74 6.54 0.54 1.29
CA VAL A 74 5.50 -0.47 1.50
C VAL A 74 6.09 -1.79 2.01
N ARG A 75 7.17 -2.28 1.39
CA ARG A 75 7.87 -3.51 1.83
C ARG A 75 8.28 -3.44 3.30
N TRP A 76 8.92 -2.35 3.71
CA TRP A 76 9.41 -2.23 5.08
C TRP A 76 8.32 -1.88 6.10
N LEU A 77 7.23 -1.24 5.68
CA LEU A 77 6.03 -1.08 6.52
C LEU A 77 5.40 -2.44 6.87
N PHE A 78 5.20 -3.31 5.87
CA PHE A 78 4.67 -4.65 6.07
C PHE A 78 5.61 -5.53 6.92
N HIS A 79 6.92 -5.46 6.67
CA HIS A 79 7.92 -6.14 7.49
C HIS A 79 7.88 -5.67 8.95
N ALA A 80 7.84 -4.35 9.21
CA ALA A 80 7.77 -3.80 10.57
C ALA A 80 6.48 -4.20 11.30
N ALA A 81 5.38 -4.40 10.56
CA ALA A 81 4.12 -4.89 11.11
C ALA A 81 4.09 -6.42 11.37
N GLY A 82 5.19 -7.14 11.16
CA GLY A 82 5.25 -8.60 11.31
C GLY A 82 4.54 -9.38 10.20
N SER A 83 4.27 -8.73 9.06
CA SER A 83 3.57 -9.32 7.90
C SER A 83 4.42 -9.12 6.64
N PRO A 84 5.65 -9.67 6.54
CA PRO A 84 6.52 -9.40 5.41
C PRO A 84 5.89 -9.82 4.07
N LEU A 85 6.02 -8.96 3.05
CA LEU A 85 5.44 -9.20 1.73
C LEU A 85 6.21 -10.33 0.99
N PRO A 86 5.53 -11.36 0.49
CA PRO A 86 6.13 -12.41 -0.34
C PRO A 86 6.33 -11.90 -1.77
N MET A 87 7.53 -11.38 -2.04
CA MET A 87 7.85 -10.62 -3.25
C MET A 87 7.71 -11.41 -4.57
N ASP A 88 7.66 -12.74 -4.50
CA ASP A 88 7.42 -13.65 -5.62
C ASP A 88 5.99 -13.60 -6.19
N ARG A 89 5.02 -13.16 -5.37
CA ARG A 89 3.60 -13.07 -5.73
C ARG A 89 2.99 -11.69 -5.48
N VAL A 90 3.83 -10.69 -5.19
CA VAL A 90 3.42 -9.32 -4.91
C VAL A 90 3.88 -8.38 -6.01
N ARG A 91 2.94 -7.62 -6.57
CA ARG A 91 3.21 -6.52 -7.51
C ARG A 91 3.01 -5.17 -6.80
N LEU A 92 3.98 -4.28 -6.92
CA LEU A 92 3.96 -2.96 -6.27
C LEU A 92 3.99 -1.85 -7.33
N PHE A 93 3.01 -0.96 -7.27
CA PHE A 93 2.92 0.23 -8.12
C PHE A 93 3.09 1.51 -7.30
N ASN A 94 3.92 2.42 -7.82
CA ASN A 94 4.35 3.65 -7.18
C ASN A 94 3.63 4.88 -7.75
N MET A 95 2.58 5.33 -7.10
CA MET A 95 1.87 6.55 -7.50
C MET A 95 2.66 7.84 -7.27
N ARG A 96 3.85 7.81 -6.67
CA ARG A 96 4.70 9.00 -6.54
C ARG A 96 5.51 9.30 -7.79
N THR A 97 5.82 8.29 -8.60
CA THR A 97 6.75 8.44 -9.73
C THR A 97 6.25 7.82 -11.02
N GLN A 98 5.33 6.87 -10.95
CA GLN A 98 4.67 6.31 -12.14
C GLN A 98 3.42 7.13 -12.44
N SER A 99 3.14 7.31 -13.72
CA SER A 99 1.91 7.96 -14.15
C SER A 99 0.70 7.04 -13.97
N PRO A 100 -0.51 7.58 -13.81
CA PRO A 100 -1.73 6.78 -13.75
C PRO A 100 -1.91 5.86 -14.97
N GLU A 101 -1.54 6.31 -16.16
CA GLU A 101 -1.63 5.54 -17.40
C GLU A 101 -0.68 4.35 -17.40
N GLU A 102 0.55 4.51 -16.90
CA GLU A 102 1.52 3.43 -16.75
C GLU A 102 1.01 2.34 -15.79
N ILE A 103 0.43 2.76 -14.66
CA ILE A 103 -0.13 1.86 -13.65
C ILE A 103 -1.31 1.09 -14.23
N LEU A 104 -2.30 1.81 -14.79
CA LEU A 104 -3.51 1.20 -15.35
C LEU A 104 -3.19 0.27 -16.52
N GLY A 105 -2.30 0.70 -17.43
CA GLY A 105 -1.86 -0.13 -18.55
C GLY A 105 -1.15 -1.41 -18.12
N ALA A 106 -0.36 -1.37 -17.04
CA ALA A 106 0.28 -2.56 -16.49
C ALA A 106 -0.70 -3.49 -15.76
N LEU A 107 -1.77 -2.96 -15.15
CA LEU A 107 -2.82 -3.77 -14.55
C LEU A 107 -3.65 -4.49 -15.63
N MET A 108 -4.06 -3.78 -16.68
CA MET A 108 -4.90 -4.32 -17.76
C MET A 108 -4.20 -5.38 -18.61
N LYS A 109 -2.87 -5.29 -18.80
CA LYS A 109 -2.10 -6.28 -19.55
C LYS A 109 -2.06 -7.66 -18.87
N ASP A 110 -2.10 -7.69 -17.54
CA ASP A 110 -1.96 -8.94 -16.78
C ASP A 110 -3.32 -9.61 -16.50
N ASP A 111 -4.44 -8.88 -16.53
CA ASP A 111 -5.80 -9.44 -16.42
C ASP A 111 -6.34 -10.02 -17.76
N GLY A 112 -5.49 -10.17 -18.78
CA GLY A 112 -5.85 -10.82 -20.05
C GLY A 112 -6.79 -10.00 -20.95
N LEU A 113 -7.00 -8.71 -20.67
CA LEU A 113 -7.83 -7.82 -21.49
C LEU A 113 -6.94 -6.95 -22.38
N LEU A 114 -6.57 -7.49 -23.55
CA LEU A 114 -6.30 -6.67 -24.72
C LEU A 114 -7.27 -7.03 -25.84
N MET A 115 -7.82 -5.96 -26.43
CA MET A 115 -8.80 -5.89 -27.53
C MET A 115 -10.27 -5.88 -27.09
N ILE A 116 -10.87 -4.69 -27.01
CA ILE A 116 -12.08 -4.29 -27.77
C ILE A 116 -12.11 -2.76 -27.84
N GLU A 117 -12.33 -2.28 -29.06
CA GLU A 117 -12.45 -0.88 -29.44
C GLU A 117 -13.69 -0.21 -28.83
N LYS A 118 -13.64 1.13 -28.83
CA LYS A 118 -14.68 2.09 -28.45
C LYS A 118 -16.11 1.66 -28.84
N GLU A 119 -17.05 1.69 -27.89
CA GLU A 119 -18.15 2.68 -27.84
C GLU A 119 -19.20 2.36 -26.74
N SER A 120 -19.60 3.44 -26.07
CA SER A 120 -20.95 3.74 -25.57
C SER A 120 -21.59 2.94 -24.42
N ALA A 121 -21.92 3.69 -23.36
CA ALA A 121 -22.70 3.30 -22.19
C ALA A 121 -24.18 2.96 -22.54
N PRO A 122 -24.94 2.27 -21.65
CA PRO A 122 -25.58 2.98 -20.54
C PRO A 122 -25.72 2.21 -19.21
N SER A 123 -25.67 3.00 -18.12
CA SER A 123 -26.54 3.02 -16.92
C SER A 123 -27.07 1.71 -16.30
N ALA A 124 -26.70 1.42 -15.05
CA ALA A 124 -27.63 1.38 -13.91
C ALA A 124 -26.93 1.03 -12.57
N SER A 125 -26.99 2.02 -11.66
CA SER A 125 -27.08 2.00 -10.20
C SER A 125 -26.10 1.26 -9.27
N PRO A 126 -25.77 1.86 -8.11
CA PRO A 126 -24.63 1.48 -7.29
C PRO A 126 -25.05 0.67 -6.04
N VAL A 127 -24.33 -0.42 -5.76
CA VAL A 127 -24.28 -0.97 -4.39
C VAL A 127 -22.90 -0.64 -3.83
N ASN A 128 -22.80 0.60 -3.36
CA ASN A 128 -21.61 1.15 -2.75
C ASN A 128 -21.55 0.61 -1.31
N HIS A 129 -20.76 -0.45 -1.06
CA HIS A 129 -20.33 -0.74 0.32
C HIS A 129 -19.24 0.26 0.69
N GLN A 130 -19.68 1.51 0.81
CA GLN A 130 -18.89 2.60 1.31
C GLN A 130 -18.70 2.32 2.79
N SER A 131 -17.50 1.86 3.18
CA SER A 131 -17.04 2.03 4.55
C SER A 131 -16.81 3.52 4.75
N SER A 132 -17.91 4.23 4.97
CA SER A 132 -17.98 5.62 5.37
C SER A 132 -17.40 5.73 6.78
N ILE A 133 -16.29 6.44 6.87
CA ILE A 133 -16.00 7.54 7.80
C ILE A 133 -14.52 7.86 7.56
N ILE A 134 -14.24 8.90 6.78
CA ILE A 134 -12.96 9.60 6.88
C ILE A 134 -13.03 10.35 8.19
N ASN A 135 -12.55 9.73 9.27
CA ASN A 135 -12.47 10.41 10.56
C ASN A 135 -11.30 11.40 10.50
N ASN A 136 -11.56 12.62 10.02
CA ASN A 136 -10.60 13.71 10.05
C ASN A 136 -10.29 14.19 11.50
N GLN A 137 -10.86 13.51 12.52
CA GLN A 137 -10.57 13.67 13.95
C GLN A 137 -9.74 12.51 14.51
N SER A 138 -9.13 11.66 13.68
CA SER A 138 -8.20 10.66 14.19
C SER A 138 -6.92 11.36 14.67
N GLY A 139 -6.48 11.12 15.90
CA GLY A 139 -5.18 11.57 16.41
C GLY A 139 -3.98 10.87 15.73
N TRP A 140 -4.22 10.21 14.59
CA TRP A 140 -3.23 9.46 13.85
C TRP A 140 -2.26 10.41 13.16
N VAL A 141 -1.01 10.38 13.61
CA VAL A 141 0.09 11.06 12.93
C VAL A 141 0.80 10.02 12.06
N PRO A 142 0.91 10.22 10.73
CA PRO A 142 1.50 9.25 9.81
C PRO A 142 3.04 9.22 9.87
N TRP A 143 3.60 9.39 11.07
CA TRP A 143 5.02 9.33 11.36
C TRP A 143 5.36 7.98 12.01
N PHE A 144 5.44 6.96 11.15
CA PHE A 144 5.80 5.60 11.52
C PHE A 144 7.11 5.21 10.80
N PRO A 145 8.28 5.46 11.42
CA PRO A 145 9.58 5.18 10.81
C PRO A 145 9.81 3.68 10.70
N VAL A 146 10.42 3.25 9.59
CA VAL A 146 10.81 1.86 9.34
C VAL A 146 12.23 1.82 8.82
N ILE A 147 12.95 0.73 9.12
CA ILE A 147 14.32 0.53 8.66
C ILE A 147 14.30 -0.31 7.37
N ASP A 148 14.97 0.20 6.35
CA ASP A 148 15.31 -0.59 5.18
C ASP A 148 16.56 -1.43 5.48
N TYR A 149 16.37 -2.70 5.86
CA TYR A 149 17.48 -3.56 6.26
C TYR A 149 18.37 -4.00 5.10
N ASP A 150 17.91 -3.91 3.85
CA ASP A 150 18.75 -4.20 2.67
C ASP A 150 19.83 -3.11 2.50
N ARG A 151 19.57 -1.88 2.98
CA ARG A 151 20.52 -0.76 2.91
C ARG A 151 21.18 -0.43 4.24
N CYS A 152 20.61 -0.90 5.35
CA CYS A 152 21.18 -0.69 6.66
C CYS A 152 22.50 -1.47 6.81
N LYS A 153 23.62 -0.75 6.85
CA LYS A 153 24.95 -1.33 7.11
C LYS A 153 25.29 -1.43 8.60
N ASN A 154 24.28 -1.37 9.47
CA ASN A 154 24.42 -1.38 10.92
C ASN A 154 25.44 -0.35 11.47
N CYS A 155 25.53 0.85 10.88
CA CYS A 155 26.50 1.87 11.28
C CYS A 155 26.15 2.60 12.59
N LYS A 156 24.96 2.36 13.15
CA LYS A 156 24.46 2.90 14.43
C LYS A 156 24.33 4.43 14.51
N GLN A 157 24.53 5.16 13.42
CA GLN A 157 24.35 6.63 13.40
C GLN A 157 22.93 7.05 13.78
N CYS A 158 21.92 6.30 13.34
CA CYS A 158 20.53 6.54 13.74
C CYS A 158 20.32 6.45 15.26
N LEU A 159 21.09 5.64 15.99
CA LEU A 159 21.01 5.57 17.46
C LEU A 159 21.57 6.85 18.08
N ASN A 160 22.75 7.27 17.63
CA ASN A 160 23.47 8.41 18.20
C ASN A 160 22.77 9.75 17.95
N PHE A 161 22.10 9.90 16.80
CA PHE A 161 21.43 11.15 16.42
C PHE A 161 19.92 11.16 16.67
N CYS A 162 19.35 10.10 17.23
CA CYS A 162 17.91 10.09 17.53
C CYS A 162 17.61 10.83 18.82
N LEU A 163 17.12 12.07 18.70
CA LEU A 163 16.64 12.85 19.84
C LEU A 163 15.44 12.21 20.56
N PHE A 164 14.67 11.39 19.85
CA PHE A 164 13.35 10.91 20.32
C PHE A 164 13.34 9.43 20.73
N GLY A 165 14.49 8.76 20.77
CA GLY A 165 14.58 7.34 21.15
C GLY A 165 13.81 6.37 20.24
N VAL A 166 13.55 6.77 18.98
CA VAL A 166 12.84 5.94 17.98
C VAL A 166 13.61 4.67 17.64
N TYR A 167 14.95 4.78 17.56
CA TYR A 167 15.82 3.68 17.19
C TYR A 167 16.49 3.08 18.43
N GLY A 168 16.54 1.76 18.49
CA GLY A 168 17.22 1.01 19.55
C GLY A 168 18.15 -0.06 18.96
N GLN A 169 18.82 -0.81 19.84
CA GLN A 169 19.65 -1.94 19.45
C GLN A 169 19.03 -3.23 19.98
N SER A 170 18.76 -4.18 19.10
CA SER A 170 18.29 -5.52 19.43
C SER A 170 19.39 -6.33 20.14
N GLU A 171 19.03 -7.51 20.68
CA GLU A 171 19.96 -8.39 21.40
C GLU A 171 21.12 -8.89 20.52
N ASP A 172 20.88 -9.11 19.22
CA ASP A 172 21.89 -9.46 18.23
C ASP A 172 22.73 -8.27 17.74
N GLY A 173 22.57 -7.10 18.36
CA GLY A 173 23.38 -5.92 18.08
C GLY A 173 22.98 -5.15 16.81
N ARG A 174 21.79 -5.43 16.25
CA ARG A 174 21.25 -4.71 15.08
C ARG A 174 20.41 -3.51 15.50
N VAL A 175 20.36 -2.49 14.64
CA VAL A 175 19.44 -1.37 14.84
C VAL A 175 18.00 -1.83 14.61
N GLU A 176 17.07 -1.44 15.47
CA GLU A 176 15.62 -1.65 15.32
C GLU A 176 14.83 -0.37 15.59
N VAL A 177 13.54 -0.36 15.25
CA VAL A 177 12.58 0.69 15.66
C VAL A 177 11.85 0.21 16.92
N ARG A 178 11.77 1.03 17.96
CA ARG A 178 11.24 0.65 19.29
C ARG A 178 9.87 1.25 19.67
N LYS A 179 9.20 1.93 18.75
CA LYS A 179 7.94 2.65 19.03
C LYS A 179 6.72 1.97 18.43
#